data_AF-A0A7S0LY20-F1
#
_entry.id   AF-A0A7S0LY20-F1
#
_cell.length_a   1.000
_cell.length_b   1.000
_cell.length_c   1.000
_cell.angle_alpha   90.00
_cell.angle_beta   90.00
_cell.angle_gamma   90.00
#
_symmetry.space_group_name_H-M   'P 1'
#
loop_
_entity.id
_entity.type
_entity.pdbx_description
1 polymer ?
#
loop_
_entity_poly.entity_id
_entity_poly.type
_entity_poly.pdbx_seq_one_letter_code
_entity_poly.pdbx_strand_id
1 'polypeptide(L)'
;GVPAPAPPDFTVIVDGPNVAYARQNFVGGGFSYHQIDLVIAGLRAEGERVLLVLPHKYTQTVVPNHARYTGSGACAQHEVSVEERALLDKWTAEGILVVTPIGANDDWYWMLGSVCRDNVQARVVSNDQMRDHRLALLEPRPVLRW
;
A
#
# COMPACT_ATOMS: atom_id res chain seq x y z
N GLY A 1 1.09 26.62 6.40
CA GLY A 1 0.73 25.53 5.48
C GLY A 1 -0.59 24.98 5.93
N VAL A 2 -1.53 24.76 5.01
CA VAL A 2 -2.81 24.12 5.33
C VAL A 2 -2.51 22.69 5.78
N PRO A 3 -2.98 22.24 6.96
CA PRO A 3 -2.80 20.86 7.38
C PRO A 3 -3.47 19.92 6.38
N ALA A 4 -2.82 18.80 6.06
CA ALA A 4 -3.45 17.75 5.28
C ALA A 4 -4.78 17.35 5.95
N PRO A 5 -5.86 17.10 5.18
CA PRO A 5 -7.13 16.70 5.75
C PRO A 5 -6.93 15.48 6.65
N ALA A 6 -7.59 15.46 7.80
CA ALA A 6 -7.57 14.31 8.68
C ALA A 6 -8.06 13.08 7.89
N PRO A 7 -7.33 11.95 7.90
CA PRO A 7 -7.76 10.77 7.17
C PRO A 7 -9.14 10.31 7.67
N PRO A 8 -9.99 9.78 6.77
CA PRO A 8 -11.32 9.30 7.14
C PRO A 8 -11.24 8.24 8.25
N ASP A 9 -12.34 8.00 8.96
CA ASP A 9 -12.37 6.93 9.97
C ASP A 9 -12.14 5.56 9.32
N PHE A 10 -10.94 5.00 9.51
CA PHE A 10 -10.54 3.69 9.01
C PHE A 10 -10.43 2.65 10.14
N THR A 11 -10.59 1.38 9.79
CA THR A 11 -10.38 0.21 10.67
C THR A 11 -9.18 -0.63 10.22
N VAL A 12 -8.77 -0.49 8.95
CA VAL A 12 -7.66 -1.22 8.36
C VAL A 12 -6.83 -0.31 7.45
N ILE A 13 -5.51 -0.48 7.52
CA ILE A 13 -4.54 0.16 6.62
C ILE A 13 -4.04 -0.89 5.65
N VAL A 14 -4.06 -0.56 4.36
CA VAL A 14 -3.53 -1.39 3.28
C VAL A 14 -2.19 -0.81 2.82
N ASP A 15 -1.14 -1.62 2.93
CA ASP A 15 0.17 -1.36 2.35
C ASP A 15 0.12 -1.63 0.84
N GLY A 16 -0.09 -0.56 0.06
CA GLY A 16 -0.35 -0.65 -1.37
C GLY A 16 0.75 -1.39 -2.14
N PRO A 17 2.05 -1.01 -2.04
CA PRO A 17 3.11 -1.70 -2.75
C PRO A 17 3.24 -3.17 -2.40
N ASN A 18 3.08 -3.51 -1.12
CA ASN A 18 3.15 -4.89 -0.69
C ASN A 18 2.04 -5.74 -1.33
N VAL A 19 0.80 -5.25 -1.32
CA VAL A 19 -0.33 -5.91 -1.96
C VAL A 19 -0.13 -5.98 -3.48
N ALA A 20 0.30 -4.89 -4.10
CA ALA A 20 0.48 -4.80 -5.55
C ALA A 20 1.54 -5.76 -6.08
N TYR A 21 2.62 -6.01 -5.34
CA TYR A 21 3.71 -6.91 -5.74
C TYR A 21 3.56 -8.34 -5.22
N ALA A 22 2.55 -8.64 -4.39
CA ALA A 22 2.37 -9.97 -3.86
C ALA A 22 2.17 -10.98 -5.00
N ARG A 23 3.08 -11.96 -5.09
CA ARG A 23 3.14 -13.00 -6.13
C ARG A 23 3.34 -12.49 -7.57
N GLN A 24 3.95 -11.31 -7.75
CA GLN A 24 4.27 -10.73 -9.07
C GLN A 24 5.63 -11.16 -9.64
N ASN A 25 6.30 -12.14 -9.05
CA ASN A 25 7.60 -12.65 -9.44
C ASN A 25 7.54 -13.66 -10.62
N PHE A 26 6.89 -13.26 -11.72
CA PHE A 26 6.78 -14.02 -12.98
C PHE A 26 7.12 -13.14 -14.20
N VAL A 27 7.25 -13.74 -15.39
CA VAL A 27 7.54 -13.02 -16.64
C VAL A 27 6.41 -12.03 -16.94
N GLY A 28 6.72 -10.74 -17.03
CA GLY A 28 5.70 -9.69 -17.24
C GLY A 28 4.93 -9.31 -15.97
N GLY A 29 5.32 -9.83 -14.81
CA GLY A 29 4.78 -9.36 -13.52
C GLY A 29 5.18 -7.91 -13.23
N GLY A 30 4.31 -7.21 -12.50
CA GLY A 30 4.43 -5.77 -12.33
C GLY A 30 3.66 -5.26 -11.12
N PHE A 31 3.59 -3.94 -10.97
CA PHE A 31 2.80 -3.32 -9.91
C PHE A 31 1.32 -3.44 -10.26
N SER A 32 0.55 -4.26 -9.53
CA SER A 32 -0.86 -4.50 -9.83
C SER A 32 -1.81 -3.62 -9.02
N TYR A 33 -2.40 -2.60 -9.65
CA TYR A 33 -3.48 -1.80 -9.05
C TYR A 33 -4.77 -2.60 -8.87
N HIS A 34 -5.05 -3.51 -9.80
CA HIS A 34 -6.21 -4.40 -9.71
C HIS A 34 -6.15 -5.30 -8.48
N GLN A 35 -4.96 -5.80 -8.12
CA GLN A 35 -4.78 -6.60 -6.92
C GLN A 35 -5.06 -5.81 -5.64
N ILE A 36 -4.67 -4.52 -5.60
CA ILE A 36 -5.06 -3.61 -4.52
C ILE A 36 -6.58 -3.46 -4.47
N ASP A 37 -7.25 -3.19 -5.60
CA ASP A 37 -8.71 -3.00 -5.63
C ASP A 37 -9.47 -4.24 -5.16
N LEU A 38 -9.00 -5.44 -5.55
CA LEU A 38 -9.58 -6.71 -5.09
C LEU A 38 -9.48 -6.89 -3.58
N VAL A 39 -8.32 -6.56 -2.98
CA VAL A 39 -8.13 -6.62 -1.52
C VAL A 39 -9.03 -5.59 -0.82
N ILE A 40 -9.10 -4.36 -1.34
CA ILE A 40 -10.00 -3.32 -0.80
C ILE A 40 -11.46 -3.78 -0.85
N ALA A 41 -11.89 -4.37 -1.97
CA ALA A 41 -13.25 -4.88 -2.13
C ALA A 41 -13.57 -6.00 -1.15
N GLY A 42 -12.64 -6.95 -0.93
CA GLY A 42 -12.79 -8.02 0.06
C GLY A 42 -12.93 -7.48 1.48
N LEU A 43 -12.03 -6.57 1.89
CA LEU A 43 -12.09 -5.92 3.21
C LEU A 43 -13.41 -5.16 3.42
N ARG A 44 -13.89 -4.45 2.38
CA ARG A 44 -15.19 -3.76 2.43
C ARG A 44 -16.37 -4.73 2.57
N ALA A 45 -16.32 -5.88 1.90
CA ALA A 45 -17.35 -6.91 2.04
C ALA A 45 -17.39 -7.50 3.46
N GLU A 46 -16.27 -7.47 4.18
CA GLU A 46 -16.17 -7.84 5.60
C GLU A 46 -16.59 -6.70 6.56
N GLY A 47 -16.96 -5.53 6.03
CA GLY A 47 -17.39 -4.37 6.82
C GLY A 47 -16.26 -3.43 7.26
N GLU A 48 -15.05 -3.60 6.73
CA GLU A 48 -13.92 -2.75 7.06
C GLU A 48 -13.95 -1.40 6.34
N ARG A 49 -13.43 -0.37 7.03
CA ARG A 49 -13.17 0.95 6.45
C ARG A 49 -11.68 1.04 6.15
N VAL A 50 -11.34 1.14 4.87
CA VAL A 50 -9.96 1.00 4.40
C VAL A 50 -9.28 2.36 4.25
N LEU A 51 -8.02 2.44 4.71
CA LEU A 51 -7.06 3.46 4.32
C LEU A 51 -5.97 2.82 3.46
N LEU A 52 -5.85 3.23 2.21
CA LEU A 52 -4.79 2.79 1.31
C LEU A 52 -3.60 3.75 1.42
N VAL A 53 -2.41 3.22 1.72
CA VAL A 53 -1.17 3.99 1.69
C VAL A 53 -0.40 3.64 0.42
N LEU A 54 -0.15 4.64 -0.42
CA LEU A 54 0.69 4.50 -1.61
C LEU A 54 1.82 5.53 -1.64
N PRO A 55 3.01 5.12 -2.09
CA PRO A 55 4.08 6.05 -2.39
C PRO A 55 3.81 6.92 -3.60
N HIS A 56 4.22 8.20 -3.57
CA HIS A 56 4.03 9.13 -4.69
C HIS A 56 4.53 8.60 -6.03
N LYS A 57 5.60 7.80 -6.04
CA LYS A 57 6.13 7.18 -7.26
C LYS A 57 5.15 6.21 -7.94
N TYR A 58 4.19 5.63 -7.21
CA TYR A 58 3.16 4.74 -7.77
C TYR A 58 1.86 5.44 -8.12
N THR A 59 1.79 6.78 -7.99
CA THR A 59 0.64 7.56 -8.48
C THR A 59 0.93 8.24 -9.82
N GLN A 60 2.12 8.03 -10.39
CA GLN A 60 2.58 8.64 -11.65
C GLN A 60 2.04 7.90 -12.88
N THR A 61 2.27 8.44 -14.08
CA THR A 61 1.92 7.79 -15.36
C THR A 61 2.86 6.65 -15.73
N VAL A 62 4.10 6.71 -15.25
CA VAL A 62 5.10 5.65 -15.36
C VAL A 62 5.64 5.39 -13.98
N VAL A 63 5.57 4.14 -13.53
CA VAL A 63 5.93 3.75 -12.17
C VAL A 63 7.07 2.73 -12.21
N PRO A 64 7.94 2.68 -11.18
CA PRO A 64 8.99 1.68 -11.16
C PRO A 64 8.38 0.28 -11.05
N ASN A 65 8.97 -0.68 -11.75
CA ASN A 65 8.65 -2.09 -11.56
C ASN A 65 9.75 -2.76 -10.74
N HIS A 66 9.43 -3.08 -9.49
CA HIS A 66 10.34 -3.81 -8.59
C HIS A 66 10.06 -5.31 -8.55
N ALA A 67 9.19 -5.85 -9.43
CA ALA A 67 8.99 -7.28 -9.56
C ALA A 67 10.30 -7.96 -9.97
N ARG A 68 10.83 -8.81 -9.08
CA ARG A 68 12.07 -9.53 -9.34
C ARG A 68 11.74 -10.88 -9.98
N TYR A 69 11.99 -10.99 -11.28
CA TYR A 69 11.98 -12.26 -12.00
C TYR A 69 13.42 -12.65 -12.40
N THR A 70 13.80 -13.90 -12.15
CA THR A 70 15.08 -14.46 -12.59
C THR A 70 15.00 -14.80 -14.07
N GLY A 71 15.25 -13.81 -14.93
CA GLY A 71 15.29 -13.92 -16.38
C GLY A 71 15.41 -12.51 -16.98
N SER A 72 16.24 -12.35 -18.00
CA SER A 72 16.69 -11.08 -18.58
C SER A 72 15.61 -10.30 -19.36
N GLY A 73 14.45 -10.06 -18.77
CA GLY A 73 13.30 -9.43 -19.44
C GLY A 73 12.31 -8.68 -18.52
N ALA A 74 12.66 -8.42 -17.27
CA ALA A 74 11.81 -7.57 -16.43
C ALA A 74 11.88 -6.12 -16.93
N CYS A 75 10.76 -5.58 -17.40
CA CYS A 75 10.68 -4.16 -17.74
C CYS A 75 10.85 -3.36 -16.44
N ALA A 76 11.86 -2.49 -16.37
CA ALA A 76 12.17 -1.73 -15.16
C ALA A 76 11.10 -0.68 -14.79
N GLN A 77 10.17 -0.44 -15.71
CA GLN A 77 9.08 0.53 -15.59
C GLN A 77 7.76 -0.11 -16.02
N HIS A 78 6.67 0.37 -15.42
CA HIS A 78 5.29 0.01 -15.74
C HIS A 78 4.57 1.28 -16.19
N GLU A 79 4.02 1.26 -17.40
CA GLU A 79 3.16 2.32 -17.89
C GLU A 79 1.75 2.11 -17.34
N VAL A 80 1.23 3.11 -16.64
CA VAL A 80 -0.09 3.04 -16.02
C VAL A 80 -1.15 3.20 -17.10
N SER A 81 -1.95 2.17 -17.27
CA SER A 81 -3.09 2.13 -18.21
C SER A 81 -4.21 3.11 -17.80
N VAL A 82 -5.16 3.33 -18.72
CA VAL A 82 -6.33 4.19 -18.46
C VAL A 82 -7.20 3.60 -17.34
N GLU A 83 -7.33 2.28 -17.32
CA GLU A 83 -8.08 1.53 -16.32
C GLU A 83 -7.43 1.65 -14.93
N GLU A 84 -6.11 1.53 -14.85
CA GLU A 84 -5.36 1.69 -13.59
C GLU A 84 -5.39 3.14 -13.09
N ARG A 85 -5.35 4.12 -14.01
CA ARG A 85 -5.57 5.53 -13.67
C ARG A 85 -6.94 5.74 -13.05
N ALA A 86 -7.99 5.14 -13.62
CA ALA A 86 -9.35 5.25 -13.10
C ALA A 86 -9.47 4.68 -11.67
N LEU A 87 -8.69 3.65 -11.31
CA LEU A 87 -8.62 3.15 -9.93
C LEU A 87 -8.00 4.17 -8.96
N LEU A 88 -6.93 4.84 -9.36
CA LEU A 88 -6.32 5.91 -8.54
C LEU A 88 -7.29 7.08 -8.33
N ASP A 89 -7.98 7.49 -9.39
CA ASP A 89 -8.96 8.57 -9.33
C ASP A 89 -10.15 8.19 -8.43
N LYS A 90 -10.63 6.93 -8.54
CA LYS A 90 -11.65 6.36 -7.66
C LYS A 90 -11.24 6.43 -6.19
N TRP A 91 -10.07 5.91 -5.82
CA TRP A 91 -9.63 5.90 -4.42
C TRP A 91 -9.36 7.31 -3.87
N THR A 92 -8.93 8.23 -4.73
CA THR A 92 -8.77 9.65 -4.39
C THR A 92 -10.12 10.30 -4.12
N ALA A 93 -11.11 10.10 -5.00
CA ALA A 93 -12.46 10.65 -4.85
C ALA A 93 -13.19 10.08 -3.62
N GLU A 94 -12.94 8.82 -3.29
CA GLU A 94 -13.45 8.16 -2.08
C GLU A 94 -12.73 8.61 -0.80
N GLY A 95 -11.62 9.36 -0.92
CA GLY A 95 -10.85 9.87 0.22
C GLY A 95 -10.06 8.81 0.98
N ILE A 96 -9.92 7.59 0.42
CA ILE A 96 -9.23 6.48 1.09
C ILE A 96 -7.73 6.42 0.80
N LEU A 97 -7.27 7.14 -0.23
CA LEU A 97 -5.87 7.14 -0.66
C LEU A 97 -5.04 8.18 0.09
N VAL A 98 -4.02 7.71 0.81
CA VAL A 98 -2.96 8.55 1.37
C VAL A 98 -1.69 8.36 0.56
N VAL A 99 -1.17 9.47 0.04
CA VAL A 99 0.07 9.48 -0.74
C VAL A 99 1.24 9.90 0.15
N THR A 100 2.26 9.05 0.26
CA THR A 100 3.49 9.41 0.99
C THR A 100 4.36 10.33 0.13
N PRO A 101 5.02 11.35 0.72
CA PRO A 101 5.82 12.32 -0.02
C PRO A 101 7.09 11.72 -0.60
N ILE A 102 7.61 12.35 -1.66
CA ILE A 102 8.83 11.95 -2.37
C ILE A 102 10.03 11.92 -1.40
N GLY A 103 10.79 10.82 -1.41
CA GLY A 103 12.02 10.67 -0.62
C GLY A 103 11.78 10.26 0.83
N ALA A 104 10.53 10.11 1.26
CA ALA A 104 10.22 9.52 2.55
C ALA A 104 10.16 7.99 2.42
N ASN A 105 10.66 7.27 3.43
CA ASN A 105 10.55 5.81 3.45
C ASN A 105 9.09 5.44 3.72
N ASP A 106 8.50 4.72 2.78
CA ASP A 106 7.08 4.34 2.79
C ASP A 106 6.71 3.48 4.00
N ASP A 107 7.69 2.72 4.52
CA ASP A 107 7.55 1.86 5.69
C ASP A 107 7.05 2.62 6.93
N TRP A 108 7.44 3.89 7.07
CA TRP A 108 7.06 4.70 8.25
C TRP A 108 5.60 5.10 8.24
N TYR A 109 4.95 5.20 7.09
CA TYR A 109 3.62 5.79 7.00
C TYR A 109 2.51 4.79 7.34
N TRP A 110 2.63 3.53 6.91
CA TRP A 110 1.69 2.51 7.35
C TRP A 110 1.88 2.18 8.83
N MET A 111 3.13 2.18 9.33
CA MET A 111 3.42 2.03 10.76
C MET A 111 2.84 3.20 11.57
N LEU A 112 3.06 4.45 11.16
CA LEU A 112 2.57 5.64 11.85
C LEU A 112 1.03 5.65 11.88
N GLY A 113 0.38 5.31 10.77
CA GLY A 113 -1.09 5.20 10.72
C GLY A 113 -1.63 4.18 11.71
N SER A 114 -0.91 3.08 11.96
CA SER A 114 -1.33 2.03 12.90
C SER A 114 -1.15 2.41 14.38
N VAL A 115 -0.25 3.37 14.68
CA VAL A 115 0.12 3.77 16.06
C VAL A 115 -0.54 5.09 16.47
N CYS A 116 -0.88 5.98 15.54
CA CYS A 116 -1.33 7.35 15.83
C CYS A 116 -2.80 7.50 16.27
N ARG A 117 -3.53 6.42 16.53
CA ARG A 117 -4.89 6.53 17.08
C ARG A 117 -4.96 5.98 18.50
N ASP A 118 -5.12 6.89 19.46
CA ASP A 118 -5.60 6.57 20.79
C ASP A 118 -6.99 5.92 20.65
N ASN A 119 -7.15 4.72 21.21
CA ASN A 119 -8.39 3.91 21.28
C ASN A 119 -8.93 3.23 20.01
N VAL A 120 -8.20 3.20 18.89
CA VAL A 120 -8.58 2.35 17.73
C VAL A 120 -7.39 1.50 17.29
N GLN A 121 -7.43 0.19 17.57
CA GLN A 121 -6.46 -0.78 17.04
C GLN A 121 -6.73 -0.98 15.54
N ALA A 122 -6.14 -0.14 14.69
CA ALA A 122 -6.19 -0.34 13.25
C ALA A 122 -5.34 -1.55 12.87
N ARG A 123 -5.88 -2.46 12.05
CA ARG A 123 -5.12 -3.60 11.52
C ARG A 123 -4.34 -3.18 10.27
N VAL A 124 -3.19 -3.81 10.02
CA VAL A 124 -2.38 -3.56 8.82
C VAL A 124 -2.39 -4.80 7.94
N VAL A 125 -2.67 -4.61 6.65
CA VAL A 125 -2.51 -5.64 5.62
C VAL A 125 -1.17 -5.41 4.92
N SER A 126 -0.18 -6.21 5.29
CA SER A 126 1.11 -6.32 4.61
C SER A 126 1.63 -7.75 4.75
N ASN A 127 2.16 -8.30 3.66
CA ASN A 127 2.87 -9.57 3.57
C ASN A 127 4.36 -9.42 3.93
N ASP A 128 4.81 -8.22 4.31
CA ASP A 128 6.19 -8.04 4.77
C ASP A 128 6.33 -8.59 6.20
N GLN A 129 7.22 -9.57 6.35
CA GLN A 129 7.69 -9.89 7.69
C GLN A 129 8.70 -8.82 8.00
N MET A 130 8.39 -7.88 8.91
CA MET A 130 9.29 -6.83 9.42
C MET A 130 10.68 -7.37 9.81
N ARG A 131 11.50 -7.71 8.82
CA ARG A 131 12.78 -8.43 8.92
C ARG A 131 13.96 -7.51 8.69
N ASP A 132 13.72 -6.20 8.63
CA ASP A 132 14.79 -5.26 8.77
C ASP A 132 15.16 -5.12 10.25
N HIS A 133 16.45 -5.32 10.52
CA HIS A 133 17.13 -5.35 11.82
C HIS A 133 17.03 -4.05 12.66
N ARG A 134 15.96 -3.25 12.50
CA ARG A 134 15.75 -1.94 13.13
C ARG A 134 14.59 -1.90 14.14
N LEU A 135 13.96 -3.03 14.43
CA LEU A 135 12.84 -3.14 15.39
C LEU A 135 13.14 -3.97 16.64
N ALA A 136 14.43 -4.26 16.93
CA ALA A 136 14.83 -4.89 18.19
C ALA A 136 14.58 -4.01 19.45
N LEU A 137 13.90 -2.88 19.31
CA LEU A 137 13.58 -1.93 20.37
C LEU A 137 12.09 -1.87 20.73
N LEU A 138 11.20 -2.55 19.99
CA LEU A 138 9.76 -2.52 20.26
C LEU A 138 9.23 -3.95 20.44
N GLU A 139 8.83 -4.23 21.68
CA GLU A 139 8.21 -5.47 22.15
C GLU A 139 6.97 -5.92 21.34
N PRO A 140 6.58 -7.20 21.41
CA PRO A 140 5.81 -7.87 20.35
C PRO A 140 4.31 -7.60 20.41
N ARG A 141 3.71 -7.19 19.27
CA ARG A 141 2.26 -7.17 19.04
C ARG A 141 1.90 -7.71 17.64
N PRO A 142 0.67 -8.23 17.44
CA PRO A 142 0.42 -9.33 16.52
C PRO A 142 0.24 -8.84 15.08
N VAL A 143 1.23 -9.13 14.25
CA VAL A 143 1.05 -9.17 12.79
C VAL A 143 0.26 -10.44 12.48
N LEU A 144 -0.99 -10.31 12.05
CA LEU A 144 -1.76 -11.46 11.58
C LEU A 144 -1.26 -11.86 10.19
N ARG A 145 -0.84 -13.12 10.07
CA ARG A 145 -0.44 -13.76 8.81
C ARG A 145 -1.69 -14.24 8.07
N TRP A 146 -1.75 -13.96 6.77
CA TRP A 146 -2.70 -14.55 5.83
C TRP A 146 -1.98 -15.51 4.89
#